data_AF-A0A7C5CEQ0-F1
#
_entry.id   AF-A0A7C5CEQ0-F1
#
_cell.length_a   1.000
_cell.length_b   1.000
_cell.length_c   1.000
_cell.angle_alpha   90.00
_cell.angle_beta   90.00
_cell.angle_gamma   90.00
#
_symmetry.space_group_name_H-M   'P 1'
#
loop_
_entity.id
_entity.type
_entity.pdbx_description
1 polymer ?
#
loop_
_entity_poly.entity_id
_entity_poly.type
_entity_poly.pdbx_seq_one_letter_code
_entity_poly.pdbx_strand_id
1 'polypeptide(L)'
;MACTKTAVVRMEEGYMRLTIQYNDPTYKSEICKDIAGLEQKLDIYPEVIYRKDSVDKWSCSIEFSGDEYICSRTCGEFIETLIHDLGINECERD
;
A
#
# COMPACT_ATOMS: atom_id res chain seq x y z
N MET A 1 -18.99 -1.81 13.44
CA MET A 1 -17.62 -1.65 13.98
C MET A 1 -16.91 -0.67 13.07
N ALA A 2 -16.12 0.26 13.61
CA ALA A 2 -15.27 1.10 12.78
C ALA A 2 -14.16 0.23 12.16
N CYS A 3 -13.92 0.36 10.85
CA CYS A 3 -12.81 -0.32 10.19
C CYS A 3 -11.51 0.30 10.70
N THR A 4 -10.67 -0.49 11.37
CA THR A 4 -9.34 -0.07 11.77
C THR A 4 -8.40 -0.34 10.63
N LYS A 5 -7.71 0.69 10.15
CA LYS A 5 -6.74 0.60 9.06
C LYS A 5 -5.46 1.33 9.44
N THR A 6 -4.33 0.66 9.27
CA THR A 6 -2.99 1.23 9.52
C THR A 6 -2.11 1.00 8.31
N ALA A 7 -1.15 1.91 8.10
CA ALA A 7 -0.15 1.80 7.06
C ALA A 7 1.25 1.82 7.67
N VAL A 8 2.12 0.95 7.17
CA VAL A 8 3.55 0.93 7.49
C VAL A 8 4.33 1.02 6.18
N VAL A 9 5.21 2.01 6.08
CA VAL A 9 6.11 2.16 4.94
C VAL A 9 7.51 1.72 5.37
N ARG A 10 8.10 0.80 4.62
CA ARG A 10 9.49 0.35 4.79
C ARG A 10 10.30 0.69 3.54
N MET A 11 11.50 1.21 3.76
CA MET A 11 12.43 1.58 2.71
C MET A 11 13.79 0.96 3.03
N GLU A 12 14.30 0.16 2.10
CA GLU A 12 15.61 -0.48 2.14
C GLU A 12 16.36 -0.17 0.83
N GLU A 13 17.66 -0.44 0.77
CA GLU A 13 18.43 -0.22 -0.45
C GLU A 13 17.84 -1.05 -1.61
N GLY A 14 17.37 -0.36 -2.65
CA GLY A 14 16.77 -0.98 -3.82
C GLY A 14 15.35 -1.52 -3.64
N TYR A 15 14.71 -1.20 -2.52
CA TYR A 15 13.43 -1.79 -2.16
C TYR A 15 12.52 -0.86 -1.34
N MET A 16 11.25 -0.76 -1.72
CA MET A 16 10.25 0.00 -0.98
C MET A 16 8.97 -0.81 -0.84
N ARG A 17 8.38 -0.78 0.35
CA ARG A 17 7.14 -1.52 0.66
C ARG A 17 6.17 -0.64 1.44
N LEU A 18 4.93 -0.58 0.98
CA LEU A 18 3.78 -0.13 1.76
C LEU A 18 3.00 -1.36 2.22
N THR A 19 2.76 -1.50 3.52
CA THR A 19 1.89 -2.54 4.08
C THR A 19 0.68 -1.88 4.72
N ILE A 20 -0.51 -2.20 4.21
CA ILE A 20 -1.79 -1.74 4.76
C ILE A 20 -2.40 -2.89 5.54
N GLN A 21 -2.66 -2.71 6.83
CA GLN A 21 -3.39 -3.66 7.66
C GLN A 21 -4.82 -3.17 7.86
N TYR A 22 -5.79 -4.08 7.77
CA TYR A 22 -7.21 -3.78 7.93
C TYR A 22 -7.95 -4.95 8.57
N ASN A 23 -9.10 -4.66 9.19
CA ASN A 23 -9.97 -5.64 9.85
C ASN A 23 -11.32 -5.86 9.14
N ASP A 24 -11.55 -5.21 7.99
CA ASP A 24 -12.74 -5.40 7.17
C ASP A 24 -12.36 -5.92 5.78
N PRO A 25 -12.72 -7.16 5.41
CA PRO A 25 -12.37 -7.72 4.11
C PRO A 25 -12.98 -6.97 2.92
N THR A 26 -14.05 -6.19 3.11
CA THR A 26 -14.62 -5.38 2.01
C THR A 26 -13.67 -4.27 1.57
N TYR A 27 -12.77 -3.85 2.47
CA TYR A 27 -11.77 -2.81 2.22
C TYR A 27 -10.76 -3.21 1.13
N LYS A 28 -10.60 -4.51 0.88
CA LYS A 28 -9.76 -5.02 -0.21
C LYS A 28 -10.17 -4.43 -1.56
N SER A 29 -11.48 -4.33 -1.84
CA SER A 29 -11.98 -3.83 -3.12
C SER A 29 -11.64 -2.35 -3.34
N GLU A 30 -11.63 -1.55 -2.27
CA GLU A 30 -11.23 -0.14 -2.31
C GLU A 30 -9.73 -0.02 -2.62
N ILE A 31 -8.89 -0.77 -1.88
CA ILE A 31 -7.44 -0.81 -2.13
C ILE A 31 -7.13 -1.22 -3.57
N CYS A 32 -7.76 -2.29 -4.08
CA CYS A 32 -7.55 -2.75 -5.46
C CYS A 32 -7.89 -1.67 -6.49
N LYS A 33 -8.99 -0.94 -6.28
CA LYS A 33 -9.47 0.09 -7.21
C LYS A 33 -8.50 1.28 -7.26
N ASP A 34 -8.04 1.73 -6.10
CA ASP A 34 -7.15 2.89 -6.00
C ASP A 34 -5.76 2.56 -6.55
N ILE A 35 -5.24 1.36 -6.26
CA ILE A 35 -4.00 0.84 -6.87
C ILE A 35 -4.12 0.87 -8.40
N ALA A 36 -5.15 0.24 -8.98
CA ALA A 36 -5.30 0.15 -10.42
C ALA A 36 -5.43 1.53 -11.11
N GLY A 37 -6.02 2.50 -10.42
CA GLY A 37 -6.09 3.89 -10.90
C GLY A 37 -4.73 4.58 -10.88
N LEU A 38 -3.94 4.38 -9.83
CA LEU A 38 -2.60 4.94 -9.70
C LEU A 38 -1.61 4.29 -10.65
N GLU A 39 -1.69 2.98 -10.87
CA GLU A 39 -0.84 2.25 -11.83
C GLU A 39 -0.95 2.87 -13.22
N GLN A 40 -2.18 3.11 -13.69
CA GLN A 40 -2.43 3.73 -14.99
C GLN A 40 -2.04 5.21 -15.04
N LYS A 41 -2.25 5.95 -13.95
CA LYS A 41 -1.96 7.39 -13.88
C LYS A 41 -0.46 7.67 -13.88
N LEU A 42 0.29 6.85 -13.16
CA LEU A 42 1.71 7.06 -12.89
C LEU A 42 2.63 6.16 -13.73
N ASP A 43 2.04 5.27 -14.54
CA ASP A 43 2.74 4.27 -15.36
C ASP A 43 3.76 3.46 -14.55
N ILE A 44 3.28 2.94 -13.41
CA ILE A 44 4.08 2.19 -12.42
C ILE A 44 3.29 0.94 -12.01
N TYR A 45 3.92 -0.22 -11.97
CA TYR A 45 3.24 -1.49 -11.73
C TYR A 45 3.96 -2.28 -10.62
N PRO A 46 3.72 -1.93 -9.34
CA PRO A 46 4.33 -2.64 -8.21
C PRO A 46 3.77 -4.06 -8.05
N GLU A 47 4.47 -4.89 -7.29
CA GLU A 47 3.93 -6.17 -6.87
C GLU A 47 2.95 -5.98 -5.72
N VAL A 48 1.77 -6.59 -5.82
CA VAL A 48 0.71 -6.47 -4.80
C VAL A 48 0.38 -7.83 -4.19
N ILE A 49 0.63 -7.97 -2.90
CA ILE A 49 0.47 -9.21 -2.14
C ILE A 49 -0.64 -9.04 -1.11
N TYR A 50 -1.66 -9.89 -1.17
CA TYR A 50 -2.73 -9.95 -0.18
C TYR A 50 -2.53 -11.14 0.75
N ARG A 51 -2.63 -10.90 2.06
CA ARG A 51 -2.52 -11.95 3.08
C ARG A 51 -3.64 -11.81 4.12
N LYS A 52 -4.12 -12.95 4.62
CA LYS A 52 -4.96 -13.02 5.81
C LYS A 52 -4.09 -13.51 6.96
N ASP A 53 -3.78 -12.63 7.90
CA ASP A 53 -2.90 -12.93 9.04
C ASP A 53 -3.68 -13.59 10.20
N SER A 54 -4.96 -13.27 10.36
CA SER A 54 -5.85 -13.87 11.37
C SER A 54 -7.32 -13.76 10.95
N VAL A 55 -8.26 -14.25 11.77
CA VAL A 55 -9.71 -14.17 11.49
C VAL A 55 -10.15 -12.74 11.19
N ASP A 56 -9.63 -11.78 11.95
CA ASP A 56 -9.98 -10.35 11.91
C ASP A 56 -8.81 -9.44 11.47
N LYS A 57 -7.77 -10.01 10.85
CA LYS A 57 -6.59 -9.25 10.41
C LYS A 57 -6.19 -9.65 9.00
N TRP A 58 -6.24 -8.67 8.10
CA TRP A 58 -5.83 -8.78 6.72
C TRP A 58 -4.72 -7.76 6.44
N SER A 59 -3.88 -8.07 5.47
CA SER A 59 -2.82 -7.20 5.01
C SER A 59 -2.75 -7.16 3.48
N CYS A 60 -2.39 -5.99 2.97
CA CYS A 60 -2.04 -5.74 1.58
C CYS A 60 -0.65 -5.10 1.55
N SER A 61 0.32 -5.80 0.95
CA SER A 61 1.66 -5.27 0.72
C SER A 61 1.77 -4.83 -0.74
N ILE A 62 2.21 -3.60 -0.95
CA ILE A 62 2.57 -3.04 -2.25
C ILE A 62 4.09 -2.89 -2.25
N GLU A 63 4.75 -3.59 -3.15
CA GLU A 63 6.20 -3.74 -3.18
C GLU A 63 6.78 -3.17 -4.49
N PHE A 64 7.74 -2.27 -4.34
CA PHE A 64 8.51 -1.68 -5.42
C PHE A 64 9.94 -2.20 -5.31
N SER A 65 10.35 -3.02 -6.27
CA SER A 65 11.65 -3.70 -6.27
C SER A 65 12.37 -3.55 -7.61
N GLY A 66 13.70 -3.48 -7.55
CA GLY A 66 14.54 -3.37 -8.75
C GLY A 66 14.88 -1.94 -9.15
N ASP A 67 15.91 -1.81 -10.00
CA ASP A 67 16.55 -0.54 -10.37
C ASP A 67 15.59 0.51 -10.95
N GLU A 68 14.49 0.07 -11.56
CA GLU A 68 13.47 0.92 -12.18
C GLU A 68 12.66 1.73 -11.14
N TYR A 69 12.63 1.28 -9.88
CA TYR A 69 11.84 1.89 -8.82
C TYR A 69 12.68 2.52 -7.70
N ILE A 70 14.01 2.31 -7.70
CA ILE A 70 14.92 2.83 -6.68
C ILE A 70 14.94 4.36 -6.73
N CYS A 71 14.63 4.99 -5.60
CA CYS A 71 14.60 6.46 -5.46
C CYS A 71 13.70 7.17 -6.47
N SER A 72 12.76 6.48 -7.10
CA SER A 72 11.84 7.11 -8.04
C SER A 72 10.85 7.96 -7.26
N ARG A 73 10.71 9.23 -7.67
CA ARG A 73 9.70 10.15 -7.11
C ARG A 73 8.29 9.56 -7.26
N THR A 74 8.08 8.77 -8.31
CA THR A 74 6.82 8.12 -8.64
C THR A 74 6.39 7.10 -7.58
N CYS A 75 7.32 6.33 -7.00
CA CYS A 75 7.02 5.40 -5.89
C CYS A 75 6.51 6.15 -4.66
N GLY A 76 7.18 7.26 -4.30
CA GLY A 76 6.76 8.12 -3.20
C GLY A 76 5.38 8.74 -3.44
N GLU A 77 5.15 9.28 -4.63
CA GLU A 77 3.87 9.86 -5.04
C GLU A 77 2.74 8.82 -5.02
N PHE A 78 3.01 7.59 -5.47
CA PHE A 78 2.07 6.48 -5.42
C PHE A 78 1.65 6.18 -3.98
N ILE A 79 2.61 6.00 -3.07
CA ILE A 79 2.35 5.67 -1.67
C ILE A 79 1.59 6.81 -0.97
N GLU A 80 2.01 8.05 -1.16
CA GLU A 80 1.37 9.23 -0.56
C GLU A 80 -0.08 9.37 -1.03
N THR A 81 -0.31 9.26 -2.34
CA THR A 81 -1.65 9.36 -2.92
C THR A 81 -2.53 8.22 -2.43
N LEU A 82 -2.03 6.98 -2.41
CA LEU A 82 -2.79 5.81 -1.97
C LEU A 82 -3.20 5.92 -0.50
N ILE A 83 -2.29 6.33 0.40
CA ILE A 83 -2.58 6.50 1.83
C ILE A 83 -3.64 7.60 2.04
N HIS A 84 -3.51 8.71 1.30
CA HIS A 84 -4.44 9.83 1.37
C HIS A 84 -5.84 9.46 0.86
N ASP A 85 -5.95 8.81 -0.31
CA ASP A 85 -7.22 8.40 -0.91
C ASP A 85 -7.94 7.35 -0.05
N LEU A 86 -7.16 6.45 0.57
CA LEU A 86 -7.65 5.49 1.55
C LEU A 86 -7.96 6.14 2.91
N GLY A 87 -7.70 7.43 3.13
CA GLY A 87 -7.98 8.13 4.39
C GLY A 87 -7.29 7.50 5.60
N ILE A 88 -6.06 7.00 5.42
CA ILE A 88 -5.25 6.45 6.51
C ILE A 88 -4.49 7.63 7.14
N ASN A 89 -4.96 8.06 8.32
CA ASN A 89 -4.44 9.26 8.99
C ASN A 89 -3.20 9.00 9.86
N GLU A 90 -2.87 7.74 10.13
CA GLU A 90 -1.73 7.35 10.96
C GLU A 90 -0.86 6.33 10.22
N CYS A 91 0.35 6.77 9.85
CA CYS A 91 1.43 5.88 9.44
C CYS A 91 2.20 5.48 10.70
N GLU A 92 2.18 4.18 11.04
CA GLU A 92 3.04 3.67 12.11
C GLU A 92 4.49 3.67 11.58
N ARG A 93 5.38 4.36 12.30
CA ARG A 93 6.82 4.23 12.10
C ARG A 93 7.27 3.00 12.89
N ASP A 94 7.78 2.00 12.18
CA ASP A 94 8.54 0.90 12.78
C ASP A 94 9.89 1.44 13.29
#